data_AF-A0A847DFE8-F1
#
_entry.id   AF-A0A847DFE8-F1
#
_cell.length_a   1.000
_cell.length_b   1.000
_cell.length_c   1.000
_cell.angle_alpha   90.00
_cell.angle_beta   90.00
_cell.angle_gamma   90.00
#
_symmetry.space_group_name_H-M   'P 1'
#
loop_
_entity.id
_entity.type
_entity.pdbx_description
1 polymer ?
#
loop_
_entity_poly.entity_id
_entity_poly.type
_entity_poly.pdbx_seq_one_letter_code
_entity_poly.pdbx_strand_id
1 'polypeptide(L)'
;MKKILLFLFVGVLATAICGCSGDSGDKSSNIENPGGPGNADSDTDNDTDTDADIDSGTVCNFGVPVLDNQPPPAFDYTEEVGGVSFDMIYIPGGTFTLGCVGSSCPPDSNPVPGVTVSSYHIAKNQVTLAVWEAVMGESVDGMVSITWYDAMRFACELSHQTGRAYRMMTEAEFEYAAKNYLSSLDDIGENSMFGEEWVYNTWELSHMGGSDPVGTNSGKHTQKTRRDIMGSVDNITGRLIRSIDGIGPQLRLVVSNEMAYPPDYVPPCELCPPVPPEEPENSYRDPRWITGSNAHWKEGAIKIGNFDLRVWEDGTAVLNGASGQWFTSNNIAFVFIPVSGSIKKFAYIWLDKTQGTLISDAGFSSGYIGRIEKESAIGSKPTISGLKSGKELAAEAGDDYMMVDMENIPAWAKEQDQRLIDGPGQCWFQDNSSVGGLHHYRKDIDADEFRFTVNQGQMTMLANGNWFTVNNTFLRITHPDGYTTDYLYTLSPDGFFFHNSYQAYERADFRLFQKKFNSEVFPSSCGNHCDEEIPKGEGPSIYFYINGGESTYVPAQCPAEGC
;
A
#
# COMPACT_ATOMS: atom_id res chain seq x y z
N MET A 1 -30.26 29.42 11.85
CA MET A 1 -29.76 29.84 10.53
C MET A 1 -28.71 30.93 10.70
N LYS A 2 -27.54 30.59 11.23
CA LYS A 2 -26.39 31.49 11.43
C LYS A 2 -25.48 30.91 12.52
N LYS A 3 -24.19 31.24 12.39
CA LYS A 3 -23.27 31.67 13.46
C LYS A 3 -22.56 30.54 14.24
N ILE A 4 -21.23 30.46 14.16
CA ILE A 4 -20.17 31.25 14.86
C ILE A 4 -19.66 30.40 16.04
N LEU A 5 -18.35 30.07 16.07
CA LEU A 5 -17.34 30.71 16.96
C LEU A 5 -17.46 30.18 18.42
N LEU A 6 -16.50 30.16 19.33
CA LEU A 6 -15.10 30.57 19.43
C LEU A 6 -14.60 29.75 20.66
N PHE A 7 -13.41 29.15 20.56
CA PHE A 7 -12.28 29.24 21.52
C PHE A 7 -12.41 29.06 23.06
N LEU A 8 -11.18 28.84 23.60
CA LEU A 8 -10.54 29.54 24.75
C LEU A 8 -10.74 28.79 26.10
N PHE A 9 -9.75 28.50 26.96
CA PHE A 9 -8.31 28.85 27.05
C PHE A 9 -7.71 28.39 28.41
N VAL A 10 -6.36 28.31 28.49
CA VAL A 10 -5.44 28.42 29.68
C VAL A 10 -5.49 27.30 30.74
N GLY A 11 -4.39 26.79 31.31
CA GLY A 11 -2.94 27.05 31.38
C GLY A 11 -2.37 26.09 32.46
N VAL A 12 -1.09 25.95 32.84
CA VAL A 12 -0.08 26.91 33.34
C VAL A 12 1.12 26.04 33.79
N LEU A 13 2.33 26.41 33.34
CA LEU A 13 3.61 26.56 34.09
C LEU A 13 4.14 25.43 35.01
N ALA A 14 5.38 24.95 34.75
CA ALA A 14 6.50 25.02 35.70
C ALA A 14 7.84 24.45 35.16
N THR A 15 8.79 25.39 34.97
CA THR A 15 10.24 25.38 35.26
C THR A 15 10.92 24.15 35.90
N ALA A 16 12.10 23.75 35.38
CA ALA A 16 13.46 23.89 36.00
C ALA A 16 14.50 22.91 35.38
N ILE A 17 15.61 23.36 34.75
CA ILE A 17 16.97 23.71 35.24
C ILE A 17 18.05 22.64 34.92
N CYS A 18 19.23 23.14 34.48
CA CYS A 18 20.59 22.55 34.36
C CYS A 18 20.89 21.69 33.12
N GLY A 19 21.97 21.87 32.36
CA GLY A 19 23.15 22.73 32.45
C GLY A 19 24.41 22.02 31.87
N CYS A 20 25.33 22.81 31.28
CA CYS A 20 26.68 22.49 30.70
C CYS A 20 26.66 22.15 29.19
N SER A 21 27.18 22.92 28.22
CA SER A 21 28.36 23.79 28.00
C SER A 21 29.60 23.10 27.40
N GLY A 22 29.95 23.51 26.17
CA GLY A 22 31.32 23.68 25.66
C GLY A 22 31.77 22.73 24.53
N ASP A 23 32.59 23.07 23.53
CA ASP A 23 32.71 24.17 22.54
C ASP A 23 33.87 23.77 21.58
N SER A 24 33.73 24.03 20.27
CA SER A 24 34.76 24.30 19.22
C SER A 24 35.94 23.35 18.89
N GLY A 25 36.30 23.26 17.59
CA GLY A 25 37.67 22.89 17.15
C GLY A 25 37.89 22.45 15.69
N ASP A 26 38.17 23.41 14.82
CA ASP A 26 38.51 23.34 13.37
C ASP A 26 39.97 22.86 13.07
N LYS A 27 40.24 22.21 11.91
CA LYS A 27 41.44 22.40 11.05
C LYS A 27 41.64 21.40 9.88
N SER A 28 42.09 21.99 8.77
CA SER A 28 42.48 21.43 7.46
C SER A 28 43.94 20.93 7.35
N SER A 29 44.24 20.06 6.36
CA SER A 29 45.42 20.16 5.46
C SER A 29 45.49 19.06 4.36
N ASN A 30 45.93 19.47 3.17
CA ASN A 30 46.18 18.70 1.93
C ASN A 30 47.55 18.01 1.92
N ILE A 31 47.68 16.80 1.32
CA ILE A 31 48.90 16.28 0.65
C ILE A 31 48.53 15.32 -0.50
N GLU A 32 49.10 15.53 -1.70
CA GLU A 32 49.09 14.63 -2.89
C GLU A 32 50.30 13.65 -2.89
N ASN A 33 50.13 12.39 -3.32
CA ASN A 33 50.91 11.63 -4.35
C ASN A 33 50.52 10.13 -4.46
N PRO A 34 50.91 9.35 -5.50
CA PRO A 34 50.03 8.37 -6.17
C PRO A 34 50.55 6.91 -6.17
N GLY A 35 49.68 5.96 -6.53
CA GLY A 35 50.07 4.57 -6.86
C GLY A 35 49.02 3.54 -6.41
N GLY A 36 48.22 3.01 -7.35
CA GLY A 36 47.09 2.08 -7.10
C GLY A 36 47.50 0.63 -6.79
N PRO A 37 46.68 -0.40 -7.10
CA PRO A 37 45.25 -0.42 -7.43
C PRO A 37 44.42 -1.16 -6.34
N GLY A 38 43.15 -0.81 -6.14
CA GLY A 38 42.27 -1.60 -5.27
C GLY A 38 41.00 -0.87 -4.85
N ASN A 39 39.88 -1.55 -5.03
CA ASN A 39 38.51 -1.20 -4.68
C ASN A 39 37.80 -0.22 -5.64
N ALA A 40 37.20 -0.80 -6.68
CA ALA A 40 35.97 -0.29 -7.25
C ALA A 40 34.85 -0.73 -6.30
N ASP A 41 34.48 0.18 -5.42
CA ASP A 41 33.19 0.21 -4.73
C ASP A 41 32.32 1.17 -5.54
N SER A 42 31.17 0.70 -6.02
CA SER A 42 30.36 1.39 -7.03
C SER A 42 28.91 1.55 -6.60
N ASP A 43 28.70 1.85 -5.32
CA ASP A 43 27.47 2.31 -4.71
C ASP A 43 27.83 3.46 -3.76
N THR A 44 27.79 4.67 -4.32
CA THR A 44 27.65 5.88 -3.52
C THR A 44 26.22 6.35 -3.63
N ASP A 45 25.32 5.79 -2.84
CA ASP A 45 24.41 6.61 -2.06
C ASP A 45 24.96 6.68 -0.63
N ASN A 46 25.27 7.90 -0.26
CA ASN A 46 25.52 8.26 1.11
C ASN A 46 24.53 9.38 1.36
N ASP A 47 23.25 9.04 1.28
CA ASP A 47 22.20 9.83 1.89
C ASP A 47 22.02 9.36 3.34
N THR A 48 21.63 10.34 4.13
CA THR A 48 21.40 10.24 5.57
C THR A 48 19.97 10.70 5.83
N ASP A 49 19.08 10.53 4.87
CA ASP A 49 17.65 10.70 5.08
C ASP A 49 17.06 9.44 5.68
N THR A 50 16.04 9.71 6.49
CA THR A 50 15.28 8.76 7.27
C THR A 50 13.95 8.46 6.59
N ASP A 51 13.85 8.63 5.27
CA ASP A 51 12.70 8.09 4.55
C ASP A 51 12.82 6.58 4.42
N ALA A 52 11.65 5.94 4.55
CA ALA A 52 11.51 4.51 4.72
C ALA A 52 11.40 3.80 3.37
N ASP A 53 12.13 4.24 2.35
CA ASP A 53 12.40 3.41 1.20
C ASP A 53 13.38 2.33 1.64
N ILE A 54 12.80 1.20 2.03
CA ILE A 54 13.50 -0.06 2.21
C ILE A 54 14.15 -0.37 0.86
N ASP A 55 15.40 0.06 0.65
CA ASP A 55 16.29 -0.48 -0.36
C ASP A 55 16.69 -1.88 0.10
N SER A 56 15.70 -2.79 0.11
CA SER A 56 15.99 -4.21 0.17
C SER A 56 16.56 -4.54 -1.19
N GLY A 57 17.90 -4.61 -1.27
CA GLY A 57 18.64 -5.31 -2.31
C GLY A 57 18.30 -6.81 -2.32
N THR A 58 17.01 -7.13 -2.46
CA THR A 58 16.45 -8.47 -2.37
C THR A 58 16.87 -9.21 -3.62
N VAL A 59 17.81 -10.14 -3.45
CA VAL A 59 18.20 -11.09 -4.48
C VAL A 59 16.98 -11.93 -4.84
N CYS A 60 16.35 -11.58 -5.96
CA CYS A 60 15.35 -12.43 -6.59
C CYS A 60 16.06 -13.71 -7.05
N ASN A 61 15.58 -14.89 -6.59
CA ASN A 61 16.11 -16.24 -6.82
C ASN A 61 16.95 -16.81 -5.65
N PHE A 62 16.27 -17.17 -4.56
CA PHE A 62 16.84 -17.85 -3.38
C PHE A 62 17.29 -19.30 -3.67
N GLY A 63 17.02 -19.80 -4.88
CA GLY A 63 17.18 -21.21 -5.22
C GLY A 63 16.04 -22.06 -4.67
N VAL A 64 15.89 -23.28 -5.17
CA VAL A 64 14.89 -24.21 -4.64
C VAL A 64 15.44 -24.81 -3.34
N PRO A 65 14.70 -24.75 -2.21
CA PRO A 65 15.15 -25.35 -0.97
C PRO A 65 15.29 -26.86 -1.15
N VAL A 66 16.37 -27.42 -0.62
CA VAL A 66 16.58 -28.88 -0.59
C VAL A 66 15.74 -29.43 0.54
N LEU A 67 14.55 -29.92 0.21
CA LEU A 67 13.64 -30.50 1.18
C LEU A 67 14.15 -31.88 1.63
N ASP A 68 14.06 -32.17 2.92
CA ASP A 68 14.56 -33.40 3.53
C ASP A 68 13.74 -34.66 3.14
N ASN A 69 12.65 -34.48 2.38
CA ASN A 69 11.70 -35.50 1.94
C ASN A 69 11.18 -36.38 3.09
N GLN A 70 11.22 -35.89 4.34
CA GLN A 70 10.57 -36.52 5.47
C GLN A 70 9.32 -35.69 5.81
N PRO A 71 8.11 -36.18 5.53
CA PRO A 71 6.91 -35.48 5.97
C PRO A 71 6.99 -35.26 7.49
N PRO A 72 6.61 -34.06 7.98
CA PRO A 72 6.65 -33.81 9.41
C PRO A 72 5.80 -34.88 10.11
N PRO A 73 6.19 -35.30 11.32
CA PRO A 73 5.47 -36.32 12.06
C PRO A 73 4.01 -35.90 12.27
N ALA A 74 3.05 -36.83 12.22
CA ALA A 74 1.63 -36.57 12.50
C ALA A 74 1.33 -36.35 14.01
N PHE A 75 2.17 -35.56 14.67
CA PHE A 75 2.09 -35.11 16.05
C PHE A 75 2.85 -33.78 16.21
N ASP A 76 2.62 -33.09 17.31
CA ASP A 76 3.25 -31.79 17.60
C ASP A 76 4.77 -31.94 17.72
N TYR A 77 5.51 -30.98 17.16
CA TYR A 77 6.98 -30.98 17.25
C TYR A 77 7.50 -29.58 17.53
N THR A 78 8.73 -29.50 18.02
CA THR A 78 9.46 -28.24 18.19
C THR A 78 10.47 -28.14 17.05
N GLU A 79 10.42 -27.04 16.31
CA GLU A 79 11.44 -26.68 15.32
C GLU A 79 12.55 -25.86 15.99
N GLU A 80 13.78 -25.98 15.50
CA GLU A 80 14.92 -25.20 15.97
C GLU A 80 15.65 -24.55 14.79
N VAL A 81 15.83 -23.24 14.86
CA VAL A 81 16.55 -22.45 13.85
C VAL A 81 17.41 -21.40 14.54
N GLY A 82 18.70 -21.31 14.18
CA GLY A 82 19.62 -20.34 14.77
C GLY A 82 19.72 -20.39 16.31
N GLY A 83 19.43 -21.53 16.95
CA GLY A 83 19.39 -21.67 18.41
C GLY A 83 18.12 -21.12 19.08
N VAL A 84 17.10 -20.77 18.30
CA VAL A 84 15.76 -20.39 18.76
C VAL A 84 14.79 -21.51 18.42
N SER A 85 13.91 -21.84 19.37
CA SER A 85 12.90 -22.90 19.20
C SER A 85 11.49 -22.35 19.12
N PHE A 86 10.64 -23.00 18.32
CA PHE A 86 9.21 -22.71 18.25
C PHE A 86 8.40 -23.99 18.02
N ASP A 87 7.20 -24.05 18.60
CA ASP A 87 6.35 -25.24 18.54
C ASP A 87 5.43 -25.22 17.31
N MET A 88 5.27 -26.39 16.69
CA MET A 88 4.41 -26.66 15.54
C MET A 88 3.35 -27.68 15.95
N ILE A 89 2.09 -27.29 15.82
CA ILE A 89 0.92 -28.07 16.26
C ILE A 89 0.34 -28.83 15.07
N TYR A 90 0.15 -30.13 15.22
CA TYR A 90 -0.46 -30.97 14.18
C TYR A 90 -1.97 -30.76 14.12
N ILE A 91 -2.46 -30.39 12.95
CA ILE A 91 -3.88 -30.21 12.64
C ILE A 91 -4.32 -31.32 11.69
N PRO A 92 -5.11 -32.31 12.17
CA PRO A 92 -5.73 -33.30 11.31
C PRO A 92 -6.63 -32.61 10.28
N GLY A 93 -6.49 -32.95 9.00
CA GLY A 93 -7.34 -32.43 7.95
C GLY A 93 -8.81 -32.83 8.11
N GLY A 94 -9.70 -32.03 7.53
CA GLY A 94 -11.13 -32.26 7.62
C GLY A 94 -11.94 -31.32 6.73
N THR A 95 -13.27 -31.48 6.79
CA THR A 95 -14.22 -30.67 6.03
C THR A 95 -15.02 -29.79 6.98
N PHE A 96 -15.16 -28.50 6.65
CA PHE A 96 -15.89 -27.53 7.45
C PHE A 96 -16.65 -26.52 6.58
N THR A 97 -17.35 -25.61 7.24
CA THR A 97 -17.94 -24.43 6.61
C THR A 97 -17.04 -23.23 6.90
N LEU A 98 -16.43 -22.67 5.85
CA LEU A 98 -15.70 -21.41 5.90
C LEU A 98 -16.67 -20.23 6.04
N GLY A 99 -16.28 -19.16 6.70
CA GLY A 99 -17.10 -17.96 6.92
C GLY A 99 -18.09 -18.10 8.08
N CYS A 100 -18.98 -17.11 8.17
CA CYS A 100 -19.95 -16.96 9.24
C CYS A 100 -21.31 -17.57 8.88
N VAL A 101 -21.95 -18.25 9.84
CA VAL A 101 -23.33 -18.73 9.71
C VAL A 101 -24.22 -17.99 10.70
N GLY A 102 -25.07 -17.07 10.23
CA GLY A 102 -25.98 -16.32 11.11
C GLY A 102 -26.52 -15.03 10.50
N SER A 103 -27.41 -14.36 11.24
CA SER A 103 -28.00 -13.07 10.82
C SER A 103 -27.12 -11.86 11.12
N SER A 104 -25.97 -12.05 11.78
CA SER A 104 -25.02 -10.99 12.19
C SER A 104 -23.68 -11.09 11.48
N CYS A 105 -23.61 -11.79 10.35
CA CYS A 105 -22.39 -11.95 9.56
C CYS A 105 -22.05 -10.68 8.78
N PRO A 106 -20.78 -10.23 8.78
CA PRO A 106 -20.28 -9.28 7.80
C PRO A 106 -20.57 -9.71 6.33
N PRO A 107 -20.88 -8.80 5.40
CA PRO A 107 -21.24 -9.15 4.02
C PRO A 107 -20.19 -9.97 3.24
N ASP A 108 -18.92 -9.83 3.61
CA ASP A 108 -17.74 -10.49 3.06
C ASP A 108 -17.47 -11.89 3.65
N SER A 109 -18.18 -12.26 4.72
CA SER A 109 -18.04 -13.52 5.47
C SER A 109 -19.12 -14.58 5.15
N ASN A 110 -19.76 -14.49 3.97
CA ASN A 110 -20.82 -15.43 3.60
C ASN A 110 -20.34 -16.90 3.69
N PRO A 111 -21.16 -17.82 4.24
CA PRO A 111 -20.70 -19.17 4.53
C PRO A 111 -20.50 -19.98 3.26
N VAL A 112 -19.38 -20.69 3.20
CA VAL A 112 -19.00 -21.59 2.10
C VAL A 112 -18.97 -23.02 2.65
N PRO A 113 -20.00 -23.84 2.39
CA PRO A 113 -20.05 -25.20 2.91
C PRO A 113 -19.15 -26.15 2.12
N GLY A 114 -18.59 -27.15 2.80
CA GLY A 114 -17.88 -28.25 2.15
C GLY A 114 -16.44 -27.94 1.78
N VAL A 115 -15.82 -26.97 2.43
CA VAL A 115 -14.39 -26.67 2.29
C VAL A 115 -13.59 -27.76 2.99
N THR A 116 -12.67 -28.41 2.28
CA THR A 116 -11.80 -29.45 2.83
C THR A 116 -10.36 -28.96 2.88
N VAL A 117 -9.75 -29.06 4.05
CA VAL A 117 -8.32 -28.81 4.27
C VAL A 117 -7.59 -30.14 4.52
N SER A 118 -6.43 -30.31 3.91
CA SER A 118 -5.52 -31.43 4.19
C SER A 118 -4.94 -31.33 5.61
N SER A 119 -4.28 -32.37 6.11
CA SER A 119 -3.53 -32.25 7.37
C SER A 119 -2.31 -31.33 7.18
N TYR A 120 -2.00 -30.53 8.18
CA TYR A 120 -0.84 -29.64 8.21
C TYR A 120 -0.37 -29.40 9.64
N HIS A 121 0.79 -28.78 9.78
CA HIS A 121 1.25 -28.24 11.04
C HIS A 121 1.18 -26.72 11.00
N ILE A 122 0.76 -26.10 12.09
CA ILE A 122 0.70 -24.65 12.25
C ILE A 122 1.55 -24.24 13.45
N ALA A 123 2.29 -23.14 13.33
CA ALA A 123 3.05 -22.61 14.46
C ALA A 123 2.10 -22.28 15.62
N LYS A 124 2.45 -22.74 16.83
CA LYS A 124 1.66 -22.54 18.05
C LYS A 124 1.49 -21.07 18.38
N ASN A 125 2.53 -20.29 18.13
CA ASN A 125 2.59 -18.84 18.27
C ASN A 125 2.85 -18.18 16.92
N GLN A 126 2.64 -16.87 16.85
CA GLN A 126 3.15 -16.08 15.74
C GLN A 126 4.68 -16.03 15.76
N VAL A 127 5.26 -15.69 14.62
CA VAL A 127 6.69 -15.43 14.46
C VAL A 127 7.07 -14.29 15.39
N THR A 128 7.98 -14.57 16.31
CA THR A 128 8.54 -13.58 17.23
C THR A 128 9.72 -12.87 16.57
N LEU A 129 10.12 -11.70 17.09
CA LEU A 129 11.34 -11.01 16.63
C LEU A 129 12.58 -11.90 16.74
N ALA A 130 12.67 -12.74 17.76
CA ALA A 130 13.79 -13.66 17.93
C ALA A 130 13.84 -14.75 16.83
N VAL A 131 12.69 -15.31 16.45
CA VAL A 131 12.63 -16.27 15.35
C VAL A 131 12.92 -15.57 14.01
N TRP A 132 12.41 -14.35 13.84
CA TRP A 132 12.70 -13.51 12.68
C TRP A 132 14.20 -13.27 12.49
N GLU A 133 14.87 -12.74 13.50
CA GLU A 133 16.30 -12.48 13.49
C GLU A 133 17.12 -13.76 13.28
N ALA A 134 16.70 -14.89 13.87
CA ALA A 134 17.38 -16.17 13.71
C ALA A 134 17.33 -16.71 12.27
N VAL A 135 16.25 -16.44 11.53
CA VAL A 135 16.09 -16.86 10.13
C VAL A 135 16.69 -15.84 9.18
N MET A 136 16.39 -14.56 9.37
CA MET A 136 16.68 -13.50 8.39
C MET A 136 18.04 -12.85 8.59
N GLY A 137 18.63 -12.99 9.79
CA GLY A 137 19.88 -12.32 10.14
C GLY A 137 19.75 -10.81 10.36
N GLU A 138 18.54 -10.27 10.35
CA GLU A 138 18.23 -8.84 10.51
C GLU A 138 17.03 -8.64 11.45
N SER A 139 17.01 -7.51 12.16
CA SER A 139 15.92 -7.10 13.05
C SER A 139 14.99 -6.13 12.35
N VAL A 140 13.68 -6.20 12.66
CA VAL A 140 12.67 -5.24 12.20
C VAL A 140 12.10 -4.45 13.39
N ASP A 141 11.60 -3.24 13.14
CA ASP A 141 10.95 -2.40 14.17
C ASP A 141 9.52 -2.91 14.47
N GLY A 142 9.46 -4.11 15.04
CA GLY A 142 8.24 -4.85 15.32
C GLY A 142 7.74 -5.69 14.13
N MET A 143 7.09 -6.82 14.44
CA MET A 143 6.57 -7.76 13.42
C MET A 143 5.48 -7.14 12.54
N VAL A 144 4.83 -6.08 13.01
CA VAL A 144 3.81 -5.37 12.22
C VAL A 144 4.42 -4.57 11.07
N SER A 145 5.73 -4.24 11.12
CA SER A 145 6.42 -3.44 10.10
C SER A 145 6.70 -4.17 8.78
N ILE A 146 6.48 -5.48 8.71
CA ILE A 146 6.84 -6.32 7.56
C ILE A 146 5.78 -6.29 6.46
N THR A 147 6.23 -6.43 5.21
CA THR A 147 5.35 -6.64 4.05
C THR A 147 4.99 -8.11 3.88
N TRP A 148 4.05 -8.39 2.95
CA TRP A 148 3.74 -9.76 2.57
C TRP A 148 4.94 -10.46 1.90
N TYR A 149 5.72 -9.74 1.09
CA TYR A 149 6.92 -10.30 0.46
C TYR A 149 7.99 -10.65 1.49
N ASP A 150 8.12 -9.86 2.55
CA ASP A 150 9.02 -10.18 3.65
C ASP A 150 8.60 -11.47 4.36
N ALA A 151 7.30 -11.67 4.57
CA ALA A 151 6.77 -12.92 5.12
C ALA A 151 7.03 -14.14 4.22
N MET A 152 6.90 -13.98 2.89
CA MET A 152 7.23 -15.05 1.94
C MET A 152 8.72 -15.33 1.87
N ARG A 153 9.57 -14.29 1.91
CA ARG A 153 11.03 -14.43 2.02
C ARG A 153 11.40 -15.16 3.31
N PHE A 154 10.82 -14.79 4.45
CA PHE A 154 11.02 -15.48 5.72
C PHE A 154 10.68 -16.97 5.64
N ALA A 155 9.53 -17.32 5.05
CA ALA A 155 9.15 -18.71 4.84
C ALA A 155 10.12 -19.46 3.91
N CYS A 156 10.65 -18.80 2.88
CA CYS A 156 11.67 -19.36 2.00
C CYS A 156 12.98 -19.63 2.75
N GLU A 157 13.53 -18.64 3.46
CA GLU A 157 14.77 -18.77 4.21
C GLU A 157 14.66 -19.84 5.31
N LEU A 158 13.54 -19.88 6.03
CA LEU A 158 13.29 -20.93 7.01
C LEU A 158 13.25 -22.32 6.34
N SER A 159 12.70 -22.41 5.12
CA SER A 159 12.70 -23.67 4.36
C SER A 159 14.11 -24.11 3.98
N HIS A 160 14.99 -23.18 3.62
CA HIS A 160 16.40 -23.48 3.34
C HIS A 160 17.15 -23.98 4.57
N GLN A 161 16.86 -23.42 5.75
CA GLN A 161 17.56 -23.76 6.99
C GLN A 161 17.07 -25.08 7.60
N THR A 162 15.78 -25.38 7.48
CA THR A 162 15.16 -26.56 8.12
C THR A 162 15.01 -27.76 7.19
N GLY A 163 15.02 -27.54 5.87
CA GLY A 163 14.66 -28.57 4.89
C GLY A 163 13.17 -28.90 4.84
N ARG A 164 12.30 -28.11 5.48
CA ARG A 164 10.84 -28.25 5.43
C ARG A 164 10.22 -27.19 4.54
N ALA A 165 9.10 -27.50 3.88
CA ALA A 165 8.39 -26.55 3.02
C ALA A 165 7.51 -25.60 3.84
N TYR A 166 8.14 -24.67 4.56
CA TYR A 166 7.43 -23.62 5.27
C TYR A 166 6.73 -22.67 4.30
N ARG A 167 5.54 -22.22 4.69
CA ARG A 167 4.72 -21.31 3.90
C ARG A 167 3.73 -20.54 4.77
N MET A 168 3.13 -19.51 4.18
CA MET A 168 1.95 -18.89 4.78
C MET A 168 0.74 -19.83 4.69
N MET A 169 -0.13 -19.74 5.68
CA MET A 169 -1.39 -20.47 5.69
C MET A 169 -2.38 -19.89 4.67
N THR A 170 -3.29 -20.73 4.16
CA THR A 170 -4.47 -20.23 3.43
C THR A 170 -5.50 -19.67 4.41
N GLU A 171 -6.44 -18.85 3.92
CA GLU A 171 -7.59 -18.40 4.73
C GLU A 171 -8.36 -19.60 5.33
N ALA A 172 -8.52 -20.67 4.54
CA ALA A 172 -9.22 -21.87 4.97
C ALA A 172 -8.48 -22.64 6.07
N GLU A 173 -7.15 -22.74 5.98
CA GLU A 173 -6.33 -23.34 7.03
C GLU A 173 -6.43 -22.53 8.32
N PHE A 174 -6.26 -21.20 8.24
CA PHE A 174 -6.39 -20.32 9.39
C PHE A 174 -7.72 -20.52 10.09
N GLU A 175 -8.83 -20.41 9.34
CA GLU A 175 -10.16 -20.51 9.90
C GLU A 175 -10.46 -21.90 10.44
N TYR A 176 -10.02 -22.96 9.76
CA TYR A 176 -10.22 -24.33 10.22
C TYR A 176 -9.54 -24.58 11.57
N ALA A 177 -8.28 -24.17 11.71
CA ALA A 177 -7.53 -24.23 12.96
C ALA A 177 -8.22 -23.38 14.05
N ALA A 178 -8.61 -22.16 13.68
CA ALA A 178 -9.23 -21.19 14.57
C ALA A 178 -10.62 -21.63 15.08
N LYS A 179 -11.40 -22.39 14.29
CA LYS A 179 -12.71 -22.94 14.69
C LYS A 179 -12.62 -24.25 15.47
N ASN A 180 -11.70 -25.15 15.09
CA ASN A 180 -11.71 -26.53 15.57
C ASN A 180 -10.57 -26.86 16.54
N TYR A 181 -9.51 -26.04 16.58
CA TYR A 181 -8.27 -26.34 17.31
C TYR A 181 -7.75 -25.17 18.15
N LEU A 182 -8.60 -24.16 18.43
CA LEU A 182 -8.25 -22.94 19.16
C LEU A 182 -7.51 -23.20 20.48
N SER A 183 -7.95 -24.18 21.27
CA SER A 183 -7.33 -24.51 22.56
C SER A 183 -5.89 -25.01 22.47
N SER A 184 -5.41 -25.31 21.26
CA SER A 184 -4.05 -25.79 21.00
C SER A 184 -3.13 -24.69 20.49
N LEU A 185 -3.66 -23.48 20.25
CA LEU A 185 -2.95 -22.38 19.63
C LEU A 185 -2.96 -21.17 20.55
N ASP A 186 -1.78 -20.62 20.77
CA ASP A 186 -1.57 -19.46 21.63
C ASP A 186 -1.75 -18.16 20.81
N ASP A 187 -2.16 -17.10 21.49
CA ASP A 187 -2.33 -15.75 20.95
C ASP A 187 -3.30 -15.63 19.76
N ILE A 188 -4.13 -16.64 19.56
CA ILE A 188 -5.30 -16.54 18.68
C ILE A 188 -6.44 -15.86 19.46
N GLY A 189 -6.30 -14.55 19.69
CA GLY A 189 -7.42 -13.66 20.03
C GLY A 189 -7.77 -13.43 21.51
N GLU A 190 -6.92 -13.78 22.48
CA GLU A 190 -7.22 -13.50 23.89
C GLU A 190 -6.74 -12.12 24.38
N ASN A 191 -5.87 -11.41 23.66
CA ASN A 191 -5.33 -10.14 24.18
C ASN A 191 -4.90 -9.07 23.17
N SER A 192 -5.23 -9.19 21.89
CA SER A 192 -4.90 -8.13 20.94
C SER A 192 -6.17 -7.52 20.37
N MET A 193 -6.24 -6.20 20.47
CA MET A 193 -7.02 -5.34 19.55
C MET A 193 -6.61 -5.54 18.07
N PHE A 194 -5.73 -6.51 17.78
CA PHE A 194 -4.92 -6.75 16.58
C PHE A 194 -4.90 -8.24 16.18
N GLY A 195 -5.97 -9.01 16.42
CA GLY A 195 -6.08 -10.45 16.08
C GLY A 195 -6.18 -10.71 14.58
N GLU A 196 -5.33 -10.05 13.82
CA GLU A 196 -5.18 -10.15 12.38
C GLU A 196 -3.95 -11.01 12.09
N GLU A 197 -4.02 -11.86 11.07
CA GLU A 197 -2.87 -12.59 10.56
C GLU A 197 -2.81 -12.48 9.04
N TRP A 198 -1.59 -12.52 8.51
CA TRP A 198 -1.37 -12.62 7.08
C TRP A 198 -1.74 -14.02 6.61
N VAL A 199 -2.61 -14.10 5.60
CA VAL A 199 -2.96 -15.36 4.93
C VAL A 199 -2.74 -15.26 3.43
N TYR A 200 -2.40 -16.39 2.82
CA TYR A 200 -2.39 -16.52 1.37
C TYR A 200 -3.83 -16.56 0.88
N ASN A 201 -4.25 -15.51 0.16
CA ASN A 201 -5.61 -15.36 -0.32
C ASN A 201 -5.80 -16.05 -1.67
N THR A 202 -6.87 -16.84 -1.76
CA THR A 202 -7.19 -17.68 -2.91
C THR A 202 -8.55 -17.35 -3.53
N TRP A 203 -9.26 -16.35 -3.02
CA TRP A 203 -10.68 -16.16 -3.33
C TRP A 203 -10.90 -15.44 -4.67
N GLU A 204 -11.38 -16.18 -5.67
CA GLU A 204 -12.04 -15.65 -6.86
C GLU A 204 -13.56 -15.92 -6.77
N LEU A 205 -14.40 -14.91 -7.08
CA LEU A 205 -15.87 -14.99 -7.05
C LEU A 205 -16.47 -16.11 -7.93
N SER A 206 -15.67 -16.75 -8.79
CA SER A 206 -16.07 -17.80 -9.73
C SER A 206 -15.92 -19.23 -9.19
N HIS A 207 -15.20 -19.45 -8.08
CA HIS A 207 -14.95 -20.79 -7.49
C HIS A 207 -15.81 -21.05 -6.25
N MET A 208 -17.12 -21.16 -6.43
CA MET A 208 -18.04 -21.59 -5.37
C MET A 208 -18.20 -23.13 -5.39
N GLY A 209 -17.47 -23.84 -4.50
CA GLY A 209 -17.63 -25.26 -4.18
C GLY A 209 -16.57 -26.21 -4.76
N GLY A 210 -15.98 -27.08 -3.92
CA GLY A 210 -14.96 -28.08 -4.31
C GLY A 210 -13.71 -28.06 -3.41
N SER A 211 -12.80 -29.01 -3.61
CA SER A 211 -11.49 -29.14 -2.93
C SER A 211 -10.70 -27.84 -2.96
N ASP A 212 -9.92 -27.58 -1.90
CA ASP A 212 -9.05 -26.42 -1.64
C ASP A 212 -8.80 -25.51 -2.87
N PRO A 213 -9.63 -24.46 -3.08
CA PRO A 213 -9.54 -23.67 -4.29
C PRO A 213 -8.41 -22.66 -4.13
N VAL A 214 -7.43 -22.75 -5.02
CA VAL A 214 -6.53 -21.64 -5.33
C VAL A 214 -6.97 -21.06 -6.67
N GLY A 215 -7.56 -19.87 -6.65
CA GLY A 215 -8.01 -19.24 -7.89
C GLY A 215 -6.85 -18.97 -8.84
N THR A 216 -7.11 -18.97 -10.15
CA THR A 216 -6.14 -18.66 -11.23
C THR A 216 -5.53 -17.25 -11.18
N ASN A 217 -5.88 -16.45 -10.16
CA ASN A 217 -5.42 -15.08 -9.90
C ASN A 217 -4.82 -14.91 -8.49
N SER A 218 -4.43 -16.00 -7.80
CA SER A 218 -4.01 -16.03 -6.39
C SER A 218 -2.76 -15.21 -6.03
N GLY A 219 -2.05 -14.65 -7.02
CA GLY A 219 -0.96 -13.69 -6.82
C GLY A 219 -1.37 -12.21 -6.83
N LYS A 220 -2.65 -11.87 -7.08
CA LYS A 220 -3.05 -10.46 -7.34
C LYS A 220 -3.51 -9.68 -6.10
N HIS A 221 -4.00 -10.34 -5.04
CA HIS A 221 -4.50 -9.68 -3.84
C HIS A 221 -4.30 -10.52 -2.58
N THR A 222 -3.65 -9.96 -1.56
CA THR A 222 -3.51 -10.55 -0.21
C THR A 222 -4.65 -10.11 0.70
N GLN A 223 -5.05 -10.97 1.66
CA GLN A 223 -6.05 -10.62 2.67
C GLN A 223 -5.42 -10.68 4.06
N LYS A 224 -5.80 -9.71 4.89
CA LYS A 224 -5.69 -9.81 6.35
C LYS A 224 -6.98 -10.46 6.84
N THR A 225 -6.87 -11.51 7.65
CA THR A 225 -8.04 -12.15 8.28
C THR A 225 -8.07 -11.82 9.76
N ARG A 226 -9.24 -11.40 10.26
CA ARG A 226 -9.46 -11.02 11.65
C ARG A 226 -10.39 -11.99 12.40
N ARG A 227 -10.14 -12.16 13.71
CA ARG A 227 -11.10 -12.66 14.71
C ARG A 227 -11.74 -11.50 15.48
N ASP A 228 -13.07 -11.49 15.62
CA ASP A 228 -13.81 -10.43 16.34
C ASP A 228 -13.75 -10.56 17.88
N ILE A 229 -14.08 -9.48 18.61
CA ILE A 229 -14.09 -9.40 20.09
C ILE A 229 -15.10 -10.39 20.71
N MET A 230 -14.71 -11.02 21.82
CA MET A 230 -15.42 -12.08 22.57
C MET A 230 -16.95 -11.95 22.63
N GLY A 231 -17.67 -13.07 22.39
CA GLY A 231 -19.03 -13.22 22.93
C GLY A 231 -20.00 -14.13 22.19
N SER A 232 -19.74 -14.57 20.95
CA SER A 232 -20.58 -15.55 20.25
C SER A 232 -19.75 -16.57 19.51
N VAL A 233 -20.30 -17.78 19.40
CA VAL A 233 -19.63 -19.04 19.04
C VAL A 233 -19.07 -19.10 17.62
N ASP A 234 -19.19 -18.04 16.84
CA ASP A 234 -18.60 -17.90 15.51
C ASP A 234 -18.36 -16.41 15.23
N ASN A 235 -17.19 -16.11 14.65
CA ASN A 235 -16.98 -15.21 13.50
C ASN A 235 -15.49 -14.92 13.27
N ILE A 236 -14.76 -15.90 12.72
CA ILE A 236 -13.50 -15.67 12.00
C ILE A 236 -13.90 -15.35 10.55
N THR A 237 -13.24 -14.35 9.93
CA THR A 237 -13.29 -13.88 8.51
C THR A 237 -13.61 -12.40 8.29
N GLY A 238 -13.19 -11.48 9.17
CA GLY A 238 -13.24 -10.04 8.83
C GLY A 238 -12.23 -9.71 7.72
N ARG A 239 -12.60 -9.82 6.44
CA ARG A 239 -11.67 -9.73 5.30
C ARG A 239 -11.28 -8.29 5.04
N LEU A 240 -10.04 -7.96 5.34
CA LEU A 240 -9.43 -6.68 5.00
C LEU A 240 -8.43 -6.91 3.87
N ILE A 241 -8.81 -6.53 2.64
CA ILE A 241 -7.88 -6.52 1.50
C ILE A 241 -6.94 -5.33 1.65
N ARG A 242 -5.63 -5.57 1.61
CA ARG A 242 -4.58 -4.54 1.66
C ARG A 242 -3.62 -4.73 0.49
N SER A 243 -2.88 -3.68 0.15
CA SER A 243 -1.81 -3.76 -0.84
C SER A 243 -0.78 -4.81 -0.42
N ILE A 244 -0.23 -5.52 -1.40
CA ILE A 244 0.84 -6.51 -1.21
C ILE A 244 2.15 -5.87 -0.70
N ASP A 245 2.31 -4.57 -0.98
CA ASP A 245 3.44 -3.73 -0.55
C ASP A 245 3.20 -3.10 0.84
N GLY A 246 2.07 -3.42 1.48
CA GLY A 246 1.65 -2.81 2.74
C GLY A 246 2.20 -3.45 4.00
N ILE A 247 2.38 -2.61 5.02
CA ILE A 247 2.75 -2.97 6.38
C ILE A 247 1.60 -3.77 7.06
N GLY A 248 1.97 -4.84 7.76
CA GLY A 248 1.13 -6.01 7.94
C GLY A 248 0.74 -6.40 9.37
N PRO A 249 -0.22 -7.31 9.55
CA PRO A 249 -0.50 -7.97 10.83
C PRO A 249 0.62 -8.95 11.22
N GLN A 250 0.42 -9.69 12.30
CA GLN A 250 1.38 -10.70 12.73
C GLN A 250 1.48 -11.87 11.73
N LEU A 251 2.65 -12.51 11.67
CA LEU A 251 2.94 -13.63 10.79
C LEU A 251 2.85 -14.94 11.56
N ARG A 252 2.20 -15.95 10.98
CA ARG A 252 2.23 -17.34 11.47
C ARG A 252 2.39 -18.27 10.27
N LEU A 253 3.14 -19.34 10.47
CA LEU A 253 3.55 -20.25 9.41
C LEU A 253 2.90 -21.61 9.53
N VAL A 254 2.83 -22.30 8.40
CA VAL A 254 2.41 -23.71 8.30
C VAL A 254 3.40 -24.54 7.50
N VAL A 255 3.34 -25.86 7.71
CA VAL A 255 4.01 -26.88 6.88
C VAL A 255 2.97 -27.92 6.51
N SER A 256 2.90 -28.29 5.23
CA SER A 256 2.02 -29.37 4.78
C SER A 256 2.49 -30.71 5.34
N ASN A 257 1.55 -31.53 5.83
CA ASN A 257 1.88 -32.86 6.33
C ASN A 257 2.29 -33.84 5.22
N GLU A 258 2.03 -33.49 3.95
CA GLU A 258 2.43 -34.28 2.77
C GLU A 258 3.53 -33.58 1.94
N MET A 259 4.17 -32.53 2.48
CA MET A 259 5.23 -31.71 1.86
C MET A 259 4.86 -30.98 0.56
N ALA A 260 3.72 -31.29 -0.06
CA ALA A 260 3.21 -30.55 -1.21
C ALA A 260 2.51 -29.26 -0.76
N TYR A 261 2.79 -28.17 -1.49
CA TYR A 261 1.97 -26.96 -1.43
C TYR A 261 0.52 -27.28 -1.86
N PRO A 262 -0.49 -26.56 -1.35
CA PRO A 262 -1.84 -26.64 -1.90
C PRO A 262 -1.83 -26.45 -3.43
N PRO A 263 -2.78 -27.03 -4.18
CA PRO A 263 -2.90 -26.79 -5.63
C PRO A 263 -2.84 -25.29 -5.96
N ASP A 264 -2.13 -24.88 -7.01
CA ASP A 264 -1.93 -23.47 -7.45
C ASP A 264 -1.37 -22.47 -6.41
N TYR A 265 -0.91 -22.93 -5.24
CA TYR A 265 -0.14 -22.11 -4.31
C TYR A 265 1.24 -21.83 -4.89
N VAL A 266 1.61 -20.55 -5.00
CA VAL A 266 2.94 -20.16 -5.49
C VAL A 266 3.96 -20.36 -4.37
N PRO A 267 5.00 -21.21 -4.55
CA PRO A 267 6.00 -21.45 -3.52
C PRO A 267 6.68 -20.16 -3.03
N PRO A 268 6.96 -20.02 -1.72
CA PRO A 268 7.55 -18.78 -1.19
C PRO A 268 8.86 -18.37 -1.86
N CYS A 269 9.72 -19.33 -2.21
CA CYS A 269 10.98 -19.05 -2.89
C CYS A 269 10.84 -18.65 -4.37
N GLU A 270 9.66 -18.82 -4.97
CA GLU A 270 9.36 -18.40 -6.34
C GLU A 270 8.73 -17.00 -6.40
N LEU A 271 8.35 -16.44 -5.26
CA LEU A 271 7.78 -15.10 -5.16
C LEU A 271 8.89 -14.08 -4.95
N CYS A 272 8.84 -13.05 -5.79
CA CYS A 272 9.74 -11.91 -5.69
C CYS A 272 8.89 -10.67 -5.43
N PRO A 273 9.33 -9.73 -4.59
CA PRO A 273 8.72 -8.42 -4.55
C PRO A 273 8.75 -7.83 -5.97
N PRO A 274 7.70 -7.06 -6.37
CA PRO A 274 7.70 -6.35 -7.63
C PRO A 274 8.90 -5.43 -7.58
N VAL A 275 9.86 -5.65 -8.48
CA VAL A 275 10.98 -4.75 -8.64
C VAL A 275 10.46 -3.58 -9.48
N PRO A 276 10.35 -2.36 -8.91
CA PRO A 276 9.98 -1.20 -9.70
C PRO A 276 10.96 -1.10 -10.88
N PRO A 277 10.48 -0.76 -12.08
CA PRO A 277 11.40 -0.52 -13.18
C PRO A 277 12.31 0.64 -12.78
N GLU A 278 13.63 0.52 -13.07
CA GLU A 278 14.56 1.65 -12.96
C GLU A 278 13.89 2.91 -13.54
N GLU A 279 13.84 3.98 -12.75
CA GLU A 279 13.25 5.24 -13.17
C GLU A 279 14.15 5.83 -14.26
N PRO A 280 13.66 5.91 -15.52
CA PRO A 280 14.47 6.46 -16.59
C PRO A 280 14.62 7.97 -16.40
N GLU A 281 15.63 8.57 -17.04
CA GLU A 281 15.75 10.02 -17.09
C GLU A 281 14.41 10.66 -17.51
N ASN A 282 14.05 11.70 -16.77
CA ASN A 282 12.82 12.45 -16.97
C ASN A 282 12.71 12.96 -18.42
N SER A 283 11.68 12.53 -19.15
CA SER A 283 11.54 12.88 -20.56
C SER A 283 10.08 12.97 -21.02
N TYR A 284 9.89 13.55 -22.21
CA TYR A 284 8.59 13.57 -22.90
C TYR A 284 8.17 12.23 -23.53
N ARG A 285 8.98 11.18 -23.30
CA ARG A 285 8.81 9.83 -23.83
C ARG A 285 9.34 8.83 -22.81
N ASP A 286 8.63 8.61 -21.71
CA ASP A 286 9.00 7.54 -20.78
C ASP A 286 9.03 6.20 -21.55
N PRO A 287 10.21 5.58 -21.71
CA PRO A 287 10.38 4.39 -22.53
C PRO A 287 9.62 3.17 -21.99
N ARG A 288 9.27 3.16 -20.70
CA ARG A 288 8.55 2.04 -20.05
C ARG A 288 7.17 1.81 -20.66
N TRP A 289 6.56 2.87 -21.19
CA TRP A 289 5.30 2.76 -21.93
C TRP A 289 5.43 1.96 -23.21
N ILE A 290 6.57 2.00 -23.90
CA ILE A 290 6.72 1.46 -25.26
C ILE A 290 6.36 -0.03 -25.29
N THR A 291 5.44 -0.38 -26.19
CA THR A 291 4.95 -1.75 -26.37
C THR A 291 5.27 -2.31 -27.76
N GLY A 292 5.42 -1.43 -28.74
CA GLY A 292 5.56 -1.83 -30.14
C GLY A 292 4.36 -2.64 -30.64
N SER A 293 4.63 -3.53 -31.60
CA SER A 293 3.59 -4.34 -32.27
C SER A 293 3.34 -5.69 -31.61
N ASN A 294 4.14 -6.07 -30.61
CA ASN A 294 4.12 -7.39 -29.96
C ASN A 294 3.55 -7.38 -28.54
N ALA A 295 3.27 -6.20 -27.97
CA ALA A 295 2.61 -6.07 -26.68
C ALA A 295 1.59 -4.93 -26.67
N HIS A 296 0.76 -4.90 -25.64
CA HIS A 296 -0.08 -3.76 -25.27
C HIS A 296 -0.20 -3.65 -23.75
N TRP A 297 -0.55 -2.47 -23.27
CA TRP A 297 -1.05 -2.26 -21.93
C TRP A 297 -2.56 -2.40 -21.95
N LYS A 298 -3.11 -3.24 -21.10
CA LYS A 298 -4.55 -3.41 -20.98
C LYS A 298 -5.00 -3.18 -19.55
N GLU A 299 -6.29 -3.02 -19.40
CA GLU A 299 -6.97 -2.99 -18.12
C GLU A 299 -6.72 -4.25 -17.25
N GLY A 300 -6.37 -4.03 -15.98
CA GLY A 300 -6.13 -5.08 -15.00
C GLY A 300 -7.39 -5.55 -14.27
N ALA A 301 -7.21 -6.21 -13.12
CA ALA A 301 -8.31 -6.78 -12.34
C ALA A 301 -9.17 -5.72 -11.61
N ILE A 302 -8.54 -4.71 -10.99
CA ILE A 302 -9.23 -3.60 -10.31
C ILE A 302 -9.29 -2.41 -11.26
N LYS A 303 -10.49 -2.08 -11.75
CA LYS A 303 -10.66 -1.03 -12.77
C LYS A 303 -12.04 -0.42 -12.83
N ILE A 304 -12.08 0.73 -13.47
CA ILE A 304 -13.25 1.47 -13.92
C ILE A 304 -12.93 2.02 -15.31
N GLY A 305 -13.84 1.82 -16.25
CA GLY A 305 -13.63 2.16 -17.66
C GLY A 305 -12.82 1.09 -18.39
N ASN A 306 -12.57 1.36 -19.69
CA ASN A 306 -11.83 0.45 -20.56
C ASN A 306 -10.43 0.99 -20.88
N PHE A 307 -9.44 0.10 -20.97
CA PHE A 307 -8.08 0.47 -21.35
C PHE A 307 -7.41 -0.62 -22.20
N ASP A 308 -6.99 -0.24 -23.41
CA ASP A 308 -6.12 -1.00 -24.31
C ASP A 308 -5.25 0.00 -25.06
N LEU A 309 -3.97 0.06 -24.70
CA LEU A 309 -3.00 1.03 -25.18
C LEU A 309 -1.81 0.32 -25.84
N ARG A 310 -1.50 0.76 -27.05
CA ARG A 310 -0.24 0.48 -27.73
C ARG A 310 0.47 1.76 -28.05
N VAL A 311 1.78 1.76 -27.87
CA VAL A 311 2.63 2.93 -28.12
C VAL A 311 3.93 2.51 -28.80
N TRP A 312 4.38 3.36 -29.72
CA TRP A 312 5.62 3.19 -30.48
C TRP A 312 6.58 4.34 -30.21
N GLU A 313 7.88 4.08 -30.41
CA GLU A 313 8.99 5.02 -30.21
C GLU A 313 8.84 6.35 -30.93
N ASP A 314 8.24 6.35 -32.12
CA ASP A 314 8.07 7.56 -32.93
C ASP A 314 6.98 8.52 -32.41
N GLY A 315 6.34 8.18 -31.29
CA GLY A 315 5.27 8.97 -30.69
C GLY A 315 3.88 8.62 -31.18
N THR A 316 3.71 7.61 -32.03
CA THR A 316 2.38 7.10 -32.40
C THR A 316 1.81 6.17 -31.33
N ALA A 317 0.48 6.17 -31.20
CA ALA A 317 -0.24 5.36 -30.24
C ALA A 317 -1.62 4.94 -30.75
N VAL A 318 -2.13 3.84 -30.20
CA VAL A 318 -3.53 3.42 -30.33
C VAL A 318 -4.09 3.20 -28.94
N LEU A 319 -5.10 3.97 -28.56
CA LEU A 319 -5.81 3.83 -27.28
C LEU A 319 -7.29 3.50 -27.54
N ASN A 320 -7.75 2.35 -27.07
CA ASN A 320 -9.12 1.85 -27.24
C ASN A 320 -9.56 1.92 -28.72
N GLY A 321 -8.65 1.56 -29.64
CA GLY A 321 -8.85 1.59 -31.09
C GLY A 321 -8.70 2.96 -31.75
N ALA A 322 -8.63 4.06 -30.99
CA ALA A 322 -8.38 5.38 -31.54
C ALA A 322 -6.88 5.56 -31.82
N SER A 323 -6.52 5.95 -33.04
CA SER A 323 -5.14 6.30 -33.39
C SER A 323 -4.82 7.74 -32.98
N GLY A 324 -3.59 7.98 -32.54
CA GLY A 324 -3.14 9.29 -32.10
C GLY A 324 -1.64 9.37 -31.86
N GLN A 325 -1.21 10.46 -31.25
CA GLN A 325 0.14 10.62 -30.72
C GLN A 325 0.12 10.59 -29.21
N TRP A 326 1.25 10.30 -28.58
CA TRP A 326 1.40 10.33 -27.13
C TRP A 326 2.60 11.16 -26.71
N PHE A 327 2.60 11.58 -25.44
CA PHE A 327 3.78 12.07 -24.74
C PHE A 327 3.63 11.81 -23.24
N THR A 328 4.71 11.97 -22.50
CA THR A 328 4.69 11.96 -21.03
C THR A 328 5.14 13.29 -20.47
N SER A 329 4.76 13.61 -19.25
CA SER A 329 5.33 14.71 -18.49
C SER A 329 5.86 14.18 -17.16
N ASN A 330 7.11 14.53 -16.83
CA ASN A 330 7.75 14.21 -15.56
C ASN A 330 7.74 12.72 -15.15
N ASN A 331 7.59 11.81 -16.11
CA ASN A 331 7.39 10.38 -15.85
C ASN A 331 6.24 10.05 -14.86
N ILE A 332 5.27 10.96 -14.72
CA ILE A 332 4.10 10.82 -13.83
C ILE A 332 2.77 11.00 -14.55
N ALA A 333 2.77 11.64 -15.72
CA ALA A 333 1.59 11.84 -16.55
C ALA A 333 1.82 11.27 -17.94
N PHE A 334 0.93 10.39 -18.39
CA PHE A 334 0.83 9.92 -19.76
C PHE A 334 -0.30 10.68 -20.45
N VAL A 335 -0.02 11.18 -21.64
CA VAL A 335 -0.98 12.00 -22.40
C VAL A 335 -1.15 11.43 -23.79
N PHE A 336 -2.39 11.12 -24.15
CA PHE A 336 -2.77 10.67 -25.47
C PHE A 336 -3.57 11.74 -26.21
N ILE A 337 -3.16 12.05 -27.44
CA ILE A 337 -3.81 13.00 -28.33
C ILE A 337 -4.31 12.21 -29.54
N PRO A 338 -5.60 11.81 -29.58
CA PRO A 338 -6.17 11.16 -30.75
C PRO A 338 -6.12 12.09 -31.96
N VAL A 339 -6.19 11.53 -33.16
CA VAL A 339 -6.32 12.31 -34.40
C VAL A 339 -7.56 13.22 -34.37
N SER A 340 -8.59 12.89 -33.58
CA SER A 340 -9.76 13.75 -33.35
C SER A 340 -9.45 15.01 -32.52
N GLY A 341 -8.31 15.07 -31.83
CA GLY A 341 -7.78 16.25 -31.14
C GLY A 341 -8.07 16.35 -29.64
N SER A 342 -8.97 15.55 -29.07
CA SER A 342 -9.31 15.63 -27.64
C SER A 342 -8.28 14.93 -26.76
N ILE A 343 -7.47 15.72 -26.04
CA ILE A 343 -6.45 15.24 -25.11
C ILE A 343 -7.05 14.31 -24.05
N LYS A 344 -6.34 13.23 -23.72
CA LYS A 344 -6.63 12.35 -22.60
C LYS A 344 -5.39 12.23 -21.71
N LYS A 345 -5.50 12.64 -20.44
CA LYS A 345 -4.42 12.58 -19.47
C LYS A 345 -4.65 11.44 -18.49
N PHE A 346 -3.57 10.75 -18.14
CA PHE A 346 -3.55 9.72 -17.13
C PHE A 346 -2.35 9.94 -16.22
N ALA A 347 -2.57 10.21 -14.94
CA ALA A 347 -1.49 10.14 -13.97
C ALA A 347 -1.19 8.66 -13.68
N TYR A 348 0.08 8.28 -13.60
CA TYR A 348 0.46 6.87 -13.46
C TYR A 348 1.59 6.61 -12.48
N ILE A 349 1.53 5.44 -11.85
CA ILE A 349 2.60 4.90 -11.00
C ILE A 349 2.87 3.48 -11.47
N TRP A 350 4.13 3.15 -11.74
CA TRP A 350 4.53 1.77 -12.01
C TRP A 350 4.66 1.00 -10.68
N LEU A 351 4.14 -0.22 -10.70
CA LEU A 351 4.39 -1.21 -9.65
C LEU A 351 5.61 -2.05 -10.02
N ASP A 352 5.66 -2.51 -11.27
CA ASP A 352 6.76 -3.28 -11.83
C ASP A 352 6.85 -3.08 -13.36
N LYS A 353 7.72 -3.84 -14.03
CA LYS A 353 7.94 -3.78 -15.49
C LYS A 353 6.73 -4.17 -16.35
N THR A 354 5.74 -4.80 -15.74
CA THR A 354 4.55 -5.39 -16.35
C THR A 354 3.24 -4.86 -15.77
N GLN A 355 3.27 -4.10 -14.67
CA GLN A 355 2.08 -3.56 -14.01
C GLN A 355 2.22 -2.10 -13.60
N GLY A 356 1.10 -1.39 -13.67
CA GLY A 356 1.01 -0.01 -13.20
C GLY A 356 -0.40 0.34 -12.77
N THR A 357 -0.55 1.55 -12.25
CA THR A 357 -1.80 2.15 -11.85
C THR A 357 -2.00 3.44 -12.61
N LEU A 358 -3.23 3.71 -13.03
CA LEU A 358 -3.60 4.92 -13.77
C LEU A 358 -4.84 5.58 -13.16
N ILE A 359 -4.84 6.90 -13.12
CA ILE A 359 -6.04 7.72 -12.90
C ILE A 359 -6.20 8.74 -14.02
N SER A 360 -7.34 8.71 -14.70
CA SER A 360 -7.68 9.66 -15.77
C SER A 360 -8.41 10.88 -15.23
N ASP A 361 -8.11 12.04 -15.80
CA ASP A 361 -8.83 13.30 -15.56
C ASP A 361 -10.28 13.29 -16.05
N ALA A 362 -10.67 12.34 -16.89
CA ALA A 362 -12.05 12.18 -17.35
C ALA A 362 -12.98 11.50 -16.32
N GLY A 363 -12.46 11.03 -15.18
CA GLY A 363 -13.25 10.45 -14.08
C GLY A 363 -13.95 9.12 -14.42
N PHE A 364 -15.03 8.78 -13.70
CA PHE A 364 -15.73 7.49 -13.84
C PHE A 364 -16.44 7.32 -15.18
N SER A 365 -17.07 8.39 -15.66
CA SER A 365 -18.04 8.30 -16.76
C SER A 365 -17.40 8.14 -18.13
N SER A 366 -16.15 8.57 -18.29
CA SER A 366 -15.47 8.63 -19.58
C SER A 366 -13.96 8.39 -19.53
N GLY A 367 -13.40 8.21 -18.33
CA GLY A 367 -11.99 7.95 -18.11
C GLY A 367 -11.68 6.49 -17.82
N TYR A 368 -10.46 6.29 -17.31
CA TYR A 368 -9.97 5.03 -16.79
C TYR A 368 -9.35 5.26 -15.41
N ILE A 369 -9.74 4.46 -14.43
CA ILE A 369 -9.14 4.43 -13.09
C ILE A 369 -8.88 2.96 -12.76
N GLY A 370 -7.64 2.57 -12.50
CA GLY A 370 -7.35 1.19 -12.12
C GLY A 370 -5.95 0.71 -12.47
N ARG A 371 -5.74 -0.57 -12.19
CA ARG A 371 -4.51 -1.30 -12.53
C ARG A 371 -4.42 -1.53 -14.03
N ILE A 372 -3.23 -1.56 -14.58
CA ILE A 372 -2.95 -2.02 -15.95
C ILE A 372 -1.87 -3.09 -15.95
N GLU A 373 -1.95 -3.96 -16.95
CA GLU A 373 -1.05 -5.09 -17.12
C GLU A 373 -0.50 -5.07 -18.55
N LYS A 374 0.78 -5.41 -18.71
CA LYS A 374 1.45 -5.55 -20.01
C LYS A 374 1.32 -6.98 -20.47
N GLU A 375 0.66 -7.19 -21.60
CA GLU A 375 0.47 -8.52 -22.18
C GLU A 375 1.05 -8.61 -23.59
N SER A 376 1.49 -9.82 -23.95
CA SER A 376 1.87 -10.13 -25.33
C SER A 376 0.64 -10.11 -26.22
N ALA A 377 0.65 -9.28 -27.25
CA ALA A 377 -0.46 -9.16 -28.18
C ALA A 377 0.02 -8.56 -29.50
N ILE A 378 -0.50 -9.05 -30.64
CA ILE A 378 -0.12 -8.54 -31.97
C ILE A 378 -1.01 -7.36 -32.38
N GLY A 379 -0.40 -6.26 -32.82
CA GLY A 379 -1.12 -5.07 -33.26
C GLY A 379 -0.35 -4.25 -34.30
N SER A 380 -1.10 -3.57 -35.17
CA SER A 380 -0.54 -2.75 -36.24
C SER A 380 -0.28 -1.32 -35.79
N LYS A 381 0.89 -0.80 -36.16
CA LYS A 381 1.24 0.61 -35.97
C LYS A 381 0.37 1.52 -36.85
N PRO A 382 -0.24 2.60 -36.31
CA PRO A 382 -1.03 3.52 -37.11
C PRO A 382 -0.13 4.39 -38.00
N THR A 383 -0.66 4.81 -39.15
CA THR A 383 0.03 5.78 -40.04
C THR A 383 -0.53 7.17 -39.78
N ILE A 384 0.30 8.06 -39.23
CA ILE A 384 -0.06 9.45 -38.91
C ILE A 384 0.96 10.37 -39.59
N SER A 385 0.49 11.38 -40.32
CA SER A 385 1.34 12.38 -40.97
C SER A 385 1.63 13.56 -40.03
N GLY A 386 2.78 14.21 -40.23
CA GLY A 386 3.14 15.41 -39.45
C GLY A 386 3.36 15.13 -37.97
N LEU A 387 4.09 14.05 -37.65
CA LEU A 387 4.43 13.71 -36.28
C LEU A 387 5.16 14.87 -35.60
N LYS A 388 4.81 15.10 -34.34
CA LYS A 388 5.42 16.11 -33.47
C LYS A 388 6.21 15.40 -32.39
N SER A 389 7.33 16.00 -31.99
CA SER A 389 8.08 15.55 -30.83
C SER A 389 7.21 15.66 -29.56
N GLY A 390 7.58 14.91 -28.52
CA GLY A 390 6.87 15.00 -27.24
C GLY A 390 6.89 16.39 -26.63
N LYS A 391 8.00 17.11 -26.79
CA LYS A 391 8.14 18.50 -26.35
C LYS A 391 7.19 19.44 -27.08
N GLU A 392 7.05 19.29 -28.39
CA GLU A 392 6.10 20.09 -29.18
C GLU A 392 4.66 19.78 -28.78
N LEU A 393 4.31 18.50 -28.60
CA LEU A 393 2.97 18.11 -28.14
C LEU A 393 2.65 18.66 -26.74
N ALA A 394 3.60 18.60 -25.82
CA ALA A 394 3.43 19.14 -24.47
C ALA A 394 3.26 20.66 -24.49
N ALA A 395 4.10 21.38 -25.26
CA ALA A 395 3.99 22.83 -25.41
C ALA A 395 2.64 23.27 -26.01
N GLU A 396 2.08 22.46 -26.92
CA GLU A 396 0.75 22.71 -27.48
C GLU A 396 -0.40 22.34 -26.53
N ALA A 397 -0.17 21.38 -25.64
CA ALA A 397 -1.16 20.92 -24.66
C ALA A 397 -1.32 21.90 -23.49
N GLY A 398 -0.28 22.68 -23.17
CA GLY A 398 -0.33 23.78 -22.19
C GLY A 398 0.69 23.66 -21.06
N ASP A 399 0.65 24.62 -20.13
CA ASP A 399 1.66 24.79 -19.08
C ASP A 399 1.65 23.67 -18.03
N ASP A 400 0.54 22.94 -17.90
CA ASP A 400 0.39 21.74 -17.04
C ASP A 400 1.28 20.55 -17.45
N TYR A 401 2.09 20.69 -18.51
CA TYR A 401 2.93 19.62 -19.05
C TYR A 401 4.40 20.03 -19.21
N MET A 402 4.84 21.08 -18.51
CA MET A 402 6.24 21.47 -18.51
C MET A 402 7.11 20.47 -17.74
N MET A 403 8.31 20.16 -18.23
CA MET A 403 9.27 19.34 -17.48
C MET A 403 9.81 20.12 -16.29
N VAL A 404 9.59 19.55 -15.11
CA VAL A 404 10.13 20.04 -13.83
C VAL A 404 11.23 19.10 -13.33
N ASP A 405 12.28 19.63 -12.70
CA ASP A 405 13.19 18.78 -11.93
C ASP A 405 12.43 18.30 -10.67
N MET A 406 11.99 17.04 -10.66
CA MET A 406 11.16 16.51 -9.57
C MET A 406 11.97 16.17 -8.32
N GLU A 407 13.29 16.01 -8.45
CA GLU A 407 14.20 15.79 -7.33
C GLU A 407 14.46 17.14 -6.62
N ASN A 408 14.74 18.19 -7.42
CA ASN A 408 15.01 19.53 -6.93
C ASN A 408 13.94 20.53 -7.40
N ILE A 409 12.69 20.32 -6.96
CA ILE A 409 11.53 21.10 -7.43
C ILE A 409 11.75 22.60 -7.22
N PRO A 410 11.83 23.39 -8.31
CA PRO A 410 12.12 24.81 -8.22
C PRO A 410 10.91 25.59 -7.70
N ALA A 411 11.16 26.71 -7.02
CA ALA A 411 10.10 27.51 -6.39
C ALA A 411 9.00 27.98 -7.35
N TRP A 412 9.33 28.22 -8.62
CA TRP A 412 8.33 28.63 -9.63
C TRP A 412 7.34 27.51 -9.99
N ALA A 413 7.72 26.24 -9.81
CA ALA A 413 6.87 25.09 -10.13
C ALA A 413 5.99 24.67 -8.94
N LYS A 414 6.27 25.19 -7.74
CA LYS A 414 5.49 24.93 -6.53
C LYS A 414 4.28 25.84 -6.52
N GLU A 415 3.19 25.36 -7.07
CA GLU A 415 1.91 26.07 -7.12
C GLU A 415 0.87 25.39 -6.23
N GLN A 416 -0.24 26.05 -5.93
CA GLN A 416 -1.37 25.41 -5.27
C GLN A 416 -2.56 25.34 -6.23
N ASP A 417 -2.95 24.14 -6.61
CA ASP A 417 -4.17 23.90 -7.38
C ASP A 417 -5.40 24.34 -6.57
N GLN A 418 -5.90 25.52 -6.90
CA GLN A 418 -7.02 26.16 -6.21
C GLN A 418 -8.29 25.31 -6.22
N ARG A 419 -8.39 24.31 -7.11
CA ARG A 419 -9.55 23.40 -7.17
C ARG A 419 -9.56 22.41 -6.00
N LEU A 420 -8.40 22.09 -5.42
CA LEU A 420 -8.28 21.22 -4.25
C LEU A 420 -8.72 21.92 -2.97
N ILE A 421 -8.66 23.25 -2.90
CA ILE A 421 -9.07 23.99 -1.72
C ILE A 421 -10.58 23.77 -1.49
N ASP A 422 -10.94 23.20 -0.34
CA ASP A 422 -12.32 22.88 0.02
C ASP A 422 -13.02 24.07 0.69
N GLY A 423 -12.24 24.90 1.38
CA GLY A 423 -12.69 26.12 2.01
C GLY A 423 -13.55 25.86 3.25
N PRO A 424 -14.10 26.91 3.87
CA PRO A 424 -14.54 26.85 5.25
C PRO A 424 -15.66 25.81 5.52
N GLY A 425 -16.63 25.72 4.61
CA GLY A 425 -17.84 24.93 4.83
C GLY A 425 -17.79 23.48 4.37
N GLN A 426 -16.69 23.04 3.75
CA GLN A 426 -16.62 21.75 3.07
C GLN A 426 -15.34 20.98 3.43
N CYS A 427 -15.35 19.70 3.13
CA CYS A 427 -14.17 18.83 3.15
C CYS A 427 -14.25 17.82 2.02
N TRP A 428 -13.11 17.24 1.65
CA TRP A 428 -13.05 16.10 0.76
C TRP A 428 -13.24 14.81 1.55
N PHE A 429 -14.26 14.03 1.22
CA PHE A 429 -14.63 12.85 1.98
C PHE A 429 -14.86 11.63 1.10
N GLN A 430 -14.43 10.46 1.60
CA GLN A 430 -14.73 9.14 1.06
C GLN A 430 -15.51 8.32 2.08
N ASP A 431 -16.67 7.83 1.67
CA ASP A 431 -17.47 6.88 2.44
C ASP A 431 -17.33 5.45 1.88
N ASN A 432 -16.74 4.53 2.65
CA ASN A 432 -16.60 3.13 2.24
C ASN A 432 -17.65 2.18 2.83
N SER A 433 -18.64 2.70 3.56
CA SER A 433 -19.67 1.86 4.22
C SER A 433 -20.45 0.95 3.26
N SER A 434 -20.52 1.31 1.97
CA SER A 434 -21.25 0.58 0.94
C SER A 434 -20.45 -0.50 0.19
N VAL A 435 -19.12 -0.54 0.37
CA VAL A 435 -18.19 -1.42 -0.38
C VAL A 435 -17.33 -2.30 0.55
N GLY A 436 -17.80 -2.53 1.78
CA GLY A 436 -17.20 -3.49 2.71
C GLY A 436 -16.07 -2.95 3.58
N GLY A 437 -15.78 -1.64 3.54
CA GLY A 437 -14.77 -1.02 4.39
C GLY A 437 -15.39 -0.30 5.60
N LEU A 438 -14.86 -0.53 6.80
CA LEU A 438 -15.13 0.30 7.98
C LEU A 438 -14.41 1.67 7.94
N HIS A 439 -13.70 1.97 6.85
CA HIS A 439 -12.76 3.08 6.76
C HIS A 439 -13.41 4.29 6.09
N HIS A 440 -13.54 5.39 6.82
CA HIS A 440 -13.92 6.67 6.26
C HIS A 440 -12.67 7.53 6.09
N TYR A 441 -12.44 8.06 4.89
CA TYR A 441 -11.28 8.91 4.65
C TYR A 441 -11.70 10.36 4.49
N ARG A 442 -10.89 11.27 5.03
CA ARG A 442 -11.16 12.70 4.93
C ARG A 442 -9.88 13.49 4.66
N LYS A 443 -9.98 14.44 3.74
CA LYS A 443 -8.96 15.46 3.49
C LYS A 443 -9.55 16.84 3.75
N ASP A 444 -8.80 17.65 4.48
CA ASP A 444 -9.07 19.06 4.70
C ASP A 444 -7.92 19.84 4.06
N ILE A 445 -8.22 20.72 3.11
CA ILE A 445 -7.20 21.38 2.28
C ILE A 445 -7.47 22.88 2.21
N ASP A 446 -6.67 23.64 2.94
CA ASP A 446 -6.67 25.10 2.92
C ASP A 446 -5.38 25.65 2.29
N ALA A 447 -5.29 26.96 2.09
CA ALA A 447 -4.10 27.57 1.47
C ALA A 447 -2.81 27.37 2.29
N ASP A 448 -2.93 27.19 3.60
CA ASP A 448 -1.76 27.09 4.49
C ASP A 448 -1.43 25.65 4.91
N GLU A 449 -2.41 24.73 4.90
CA GLU A 449 -2.25 23.39 5.45
C GLU A 449 -3.06 22.34 4.68
N PHE A 450 -2.46 21.16 4.51
CA PHE A 450 -3.12 19.95 4.06
C PHE A 450 -3.21 18.96 5.21
N ARG A 451 -4.35 18.28 5.36
CA ARG A 451 -4.54 17.21 6.35
C ARG A 451 -5.26 16.03 5.72
N PHE A 452 -4.85 14.80 6.06
CA PHE A 452 -5.45 13.56 5.58
C PHE A 452 -5.59 12.54 6.70
N THR A 453 -6.83 12.14 6.98
CA THR A 453 -7.19 11.22 8.07
C THR A 453 -7.98 10.02 7.57
N VAL A 454 -7.92 8.93 8.34
CA VAL A 454 -8.78 7.75 8.21
C VAL A 454 -9.50 7.49 9.53
N ASN A 455 -10.77 7.08 9.50
CA ASN A 455 -11.57 6.72 10.67
C ASN A 455 -12.11 5.29 10.52
N GLN A 456 -11.80 4.44 11.49
CA GLN A 456 -12.21 3.02 11.58
C GLN A 456 -12.70 2.66 12.98
N GLY A 457 -13.39 3.58 13.66
CA GLY A 457 -13.71 3.47 15.09
C GLY A 457 -12.64 4.12 15.98
N GLN A 458 -11.43 4.29 15.45
CA GLN A 458 -10.42 5.26 15.87
C GLN A 458 -10.01 6.07 14.64
N MET A 459 -9.80 7.38 14.81
CA MET A 459 -9.31 8.25 13.75
C MET A 459 -7.79 8.24 13.79
N THR A 460 -7.12 8.16 12.65
CA THR A 460 -5.66 8.16 12.47
C THR A 460 -5.28 9.24 11.48
N MET A 461 -4.25 10.03 11.81
CA MET A 461 -3.66 11.01 10.90
C MET A 461 -2.65 10.31 9.99
N LEU A 462 -2.83 10.42 8.68
CA LEU A 462 -1.95 9.81 7.68
C LEU A 462 -0.98 10.82 7.06
N ALA A 463 -1.38 12.10 6.97
CA ALA A 463 -0.51 13.18 6.53
C ALA A 463 -1.00 14.54 7.04
N ASN A 464 -0.08 15.42 7.41
CA ASN A 464 -0.36 16.83 7.69
C ASN A 464 0.84 17.71 7.35
N GLY A 465 0.59 18.96 6.97
CA GLY A 465 1.66 19.95 6.82
C GLY A 465 1.48 20.91 5.66
N ASN A 466 2.57 21.59 5.31
CA ASN A 466 2.61 22.52 4.18
C ASN A 466 2.52 21.73 2.89
N TRP A 467 1.85 22.26 1.87
CA TRP A 467 1.66 21.53 0.63
C TRP A 467 1.82 22.40 -0.60
N PHE A 468 2.19 21.74 -1.70
CA PHE A 468 2.17 22.31 -3.03
C PHE A 468 1.84 21.22 -4.04
N THR A 469 1.52 21.67 -5.24
CA THR A 469 1.25 20.85 -6.41
C THR A 469 2.19 21.23 -7.55
N VAL A 470 2.41 20.28 -8.45
CA VAL A 470 3.14 20.48 -9.70
C VAL A 470 2.27 20.00 -10.84
N ASN A 471 2.12 20.83 -11.88
CA ASN A 471 1.46 20.45 -13.14
C ASN A 471 0.03 19.89 -12.97
N ASN A 472 -0.68 20.31 -11.91
CA ASN A 472 -2.01 19.83 -11.56
C ASN A 472 -2.13 18.29 -11.57
N THR A 473 -1.07 17.59 -11.13
CA THR A 473 -0.94 16.12 -11.20
C THR A 473 -0.26 15.54 -9.98
N PHE A 474 0.78 16.21 -9.51
CA PHE A 474 1.55 15.79 -8.34
C PHE A 474 1.22 16.70 -7.16
N LEU A 475 1.07 16.12 -5.98
CA LEU A 475 0.81 16.78 -4.72
C LEU A 475 1.85 16.29 -3.70
N ARG A 476 2.59 17.22 -3.11
CA ARG A 476 3.53 16.96 -2.01
C ARG A 476 3.08 17.67 -0.75
N ILE A 477 3.14 16.95 0.36
CA ILE A 477 2.92 17.47 1.71
C ILE A 477 4.24 17.34 2.46
N THR A 478 4.74 18.43 3.02
CA THR A 478 5.92 18.47 3.87
C THR A 478 5.48 18.63 5.31
N HIS A 479 5.76 17.61 6.10
CA HIS A 479 5.48 17.55 7.53
C HIS A 479 6.43 18.50 8.30
N PRO A 480 6.08 18.88 9.54
CA PRO A 480 6.90 19.80 10.35
C PRO A 480 8.32 19.31 10.63
N ASP A 481 8.52 17.99 10.70
CA ASP A 481 9.82 17.31 10.87
C ASP A 481 10.66 17.26 9.58
N GLY A 482 10.07 17.66 8.44
CA GLY A 482 10.70 17.66 7.12
C GLY A 482 10.36 16.42 6.28
N TYR A 483 9.71 15.40 6.84
CA TYR A 483 9.27 14.22 6.09
C TYR A 483 8.25 14.63 5.01
N THR A 484 8.23 13.92 3.90
CA THR A 484 7.31 14.23 2.79
C THR A 484 6.38 13.09 2.46
N THR A 485 5.14 13.46 2.14
CA THR A 485 4.15 12.53 1.62
C THR A 485 3.70 12.99 0.24
N ASP A 486 3.83 12.09 -0.74
CA ASP A 486 3.55 12.38 -2.14
C ASP A 486 2.34 11.61 -2.68
N TYR A 487 1.58 12.27 -3.54
CA TYR A 487 0.43 11.72 -4.23
C TYR A 487 0.42 12.13 -5.70
N LEU A 488 0.02 11.21 -6.57
CA LEU A 488 -0.59 11.61 -7.84
C LEU A 488 -2.06 11.86 -7.63
N TYR A 489 -2.62 12.83 -8.33
CA TYR A 489 -4.03 13.10 -8.28
C TYR A 489 -4.62 13.54 -9.60
N THR A 490 -5.94 13.47 -9.63
CA THR A 490 -6.73 14.17 -10.64
C THR A 490 -8.06 14.61 -10.07
N LEU A 491 -8.58 15.70 -10.63
CA LEU A 491 -9.89 16.24 -10.34
C LEU A 491 -10.75 16.10 -11.59
N SER A 492 -11.79 15.30 -11.47
CA SER A 492 -12.63 14.99 -12.60
C SER A 492 -13.79 15.99 -12.74
N PRO A 493 -14.31 16.19 -13.96
CA PRO A 493 -15.46 17.06 -14.21
C PRO A 493 -16.73 16.68 -13.44
N ASP A 494 -16.87 15.41 -13.04
CA ASP A 494 -17.97 14.90 -12.21
C ASP A 494 -17.81 15.20 -10.71
N GLY A 495 -16.80 16.00 -10.33
CA GLY A 495 -16.67 16.56 -8.98
C GLY A 495 -15.97 15.63 -7.99
N PHE A 496 -15.14 14.72 -8.49
CA PHE A 496 -14.37 13.81 -7.67
C PHE A 496 -12.89 14.17 -7.67
N PHE A 497 -12.27 13.97 -6.51
CA PHE A 497 -10.83 14.02 -6.31
C PHE A 497 -10.33 12.59 -6.17
N PHE A 498 -9.59 12.12 -7.17
CA PHE A 498 -8.89 10.85 -7.14
C PHE A 498 -7.46 11.09 -6.73
N HIS A 499 -6.89 10.20 -5.92
CA HIS A 499 -5.44 10.16 -5.73
C HIS A 499 -4.91 8.73 -5.73
N ASN A 500 -3.63 8.63 -6.05
CA ASN A 500 -2.81 7.44 -5.90
C ASN A 500 -1.64 7.78 -4.98
N SER A 501 -1.41 6.98 -3.95
CA SER A 501 -0.34 7.20 -2.98
C SER A 501 1.03 6.79 -3.53
N TYR A 502 2.08 7.56 -3.23
CA TYR A 502 3.47 7.11 -3.35
C TYR A 502 3.99 6.45 -2.07
N GLN A 503 3.23 6.51 -0.96
CA GLN A 503 3.68 5.96 0.31
C GLN A 503 3.95 4.46 0.19
N ALA A 504 5.14 4.01 0.61
CA ALA A 504 5.60 2.62 0.44
C ALA A 504 4.53 1.57 0.81
N TYR A 505 3.91 1.72 1.98
CA TYR A 505 2.90 0.77 2.49
C TYR A 505 1.54 0.78 1.74
N GLU A 506 1.26 1.78 0.91
CA GLU A 506 0.01 1.92 0.13
C GLU A 506 0.31 2.39 -1.30
N ARG A 507 1.48 2.02 -1.86
CA ARG A 507 1.93 2.52 -3.15
C ARG A 507 0.91 2.17 -4.23
N ALA A 508 0.53 3.18 -5.00
CA ALA A 508 -0.44 3.11 -6.07
C ALA A 508 -1.85 2.64 -5.63
N ASP A 509 -2.18 2.77 -4.34
CA ASP A 509 -3.52 2.54 -3.82
C ASP A 509 -4.42 3.74 -4.13
N PHE A 510 -5.67 3.44 -4.49
CA PHE A 510 -6.64 4.42 -4.98
C PHE A 510 -7.52 4.92 -3.82
N ARG A 511 -7.72 6.24 -3.75
CA ARG A 511 -8.84 6.80 -2.99
C ARG A 511 -9.60 7.81 -3.82
N LEU A 512 -10.86 7.95 -3.45
CA LEU A 512 -11.86 8.74 -4.15
C LEU A 512 -12.58 9.64 -3.14
N PHE A 513 -12.47 10.94 -3.33
CA PHE A 513 -13.15 11.90 -2.47
C PHE A 513 -14.18 12.70 -3.25
N GLN A 514 -15.25 13.07 -2.55
CA GLN A 514 -16.22 14.07 -2.98
C GLN A 514 -16.25 15.21 -1.97
N LYS A 515 -16.58 16.43 -2.40
CA LYS A 515 -16.86 17.52 -1.45
C LYS A 515 -18.14 17.21 -0.68
N LYS A 516 -18.06 17.26 0.65
CA LYS A 516 -19.19 17.16 1.59
C LYS A 516 -19.25 18.41 2.45
N PHE A 517 -20.43 18.72 2.98
CA PHE A 517 -20.52 19.81 3.94
C PHE A 517 -19.97 19.37 5.29
N ASN A 518 -19.24 20.26 5.95
CA ASN A 518 -18.69 20.01 7.29
C ASN A 518 -19.79 19.80 8.35
N SER A 519 -21.04 20.19 8.05
CA SER A 519 -22.20 19.93 8.92
C SER A 519 -22.79 18.52 8.77
N GLU A 520 -22.36 17.73 7.80
CA GLU A 520 -22.77 16.33 7.70
C GLU A 520 -22.21 15.57 8.89
N VAL A 521 -23.05 14.75 9.55
CA VAL A 521 -22.65 14.06 10.78
C VAL A 521 -21.75 12.90 10.43
N PHE A 522 -20.48 12.98 10.84
CA PHE A 522 -19.52 11.89 10.76
C PHE A 522 -19.31 11.26 12.15
N PRO A 523 -19.08 9.94 12.24
CA PRO A 523 -18.83 9.28 13.52
C PRO A 523 -17.63 9.92 14.23
N SER A 524 -17.80 10.39 15.47
CA SER A 524 -16.68 10.79 16.34
C SER A 524 -15.98 9.55 16.87
N SER A 525 -14.66 9.61 17.00
CA SER A 525 -13.85 8.57 17.63
C SER A 525 -12.92 9.18 18.66
N CYS A 526 -12.78 8.51 19.80
CA CYS A 526 -11.81 8.85 20.84
C CYS A 526 -10.61 7.89 20.74
N GLY A 527 -9.41 8.45 20.68
CA GLY A 527 -8.13 7.75 20.77
C GLY A 527 -7.42 8.01 22.10
N ASN A 528 -6.29 7.33 22.33
CA ASN A 528 -5.50 7.45 23.57
C ASN A 528 -4.34 8.46 23.45
N HIS A 529 -4.03 8.92 22.24
CA HIS A 529 -2.98 9.91 21.99
C HIS A 529 -3.55 11.33 21.93
N CYS A 530 -2.93 12.25 22.69
CA CYS A 530 -3.31 13.65 22.88
C CYS A 530 -2.17 14.64 22.48
N ASP A 531 -1.29 14.27 21.57
CA ASP A 531 -0.18 15.13 21.13
C ASP A 531 -0.54 15.94 19.87
N GLU A 532 0.12 17.08 19.67
CA GLU A 532 0.01 17.89 18.44
C GLU A 532 0.56 17.13 17.21
N GLU A 533 1.45 16.18 17.46
CA GLU A 533 2.07 15.30 16.49
C GLU A 533 1.65 13.86 16.80
N ILE A 534 1.08 13.19 15.79
CA ILE A 534 0.55 11.84 15.94
C ILE A 534 1.41 10.94 15.07
N PRO A 535 2.15 9.97 15.65
CA PRO A 535 2.92 9.02 14.86
C PRO A 535 2.03 8.32 13.84
N LYS A 536 2.58 8.08 12.66
CA LYS A 536 1.88 7.40 11.56
C LYS A 536 1.32 6.06 12.04
N GLY A 537 0.01 5.86 11.88
CA GLY A 537 -0.67 4.62 12.26
C GLY A 537 -1.27 4.62 13.67
N GLU A 538 -1.01 5.64 14.49
CA GLU A 538 -1.59 5.75 15.84
C GLU A 538 -3.03 6.30 15.84
N GLY A 539 -3.79 6.02 16.90
CA GLY A 539 -5.16 6.48 17.10
C GLY A 539 -5.26 7.75 17.97
N PRO A 540 -5.34 8.96 17.40
CA PRO A 540 -5.59 10.21 18.10
C PRO A 540 -7.02 10.40 18.55
N SER A 541 -7.17 11.12 19.67
CA SER A 541 -8.42 11.82 19.96
C SER A 541 -8.49 13.10 19.14
N ILE A 542 -9.46 13.18 18.24
CA ILE A 542 -9.67 14.34 17.40
C ILE A 542 -11.10 14.82 17.58
N TYR A 543 -11.28 16.07 17.98
CA TYR A 543 -12.59 16.71 17.99
C TYR A 543 -12.77 17.55 16.73
N PHE A 544 -13.95 17.41 16.14
CA PHE A 544 -14.37 18.29 15.06
C PHE A 544 -14.80 19.64 15.64
N TYR A 545 -14.15 20.72 15.22
CA TYR A 545 -14.59 22.06 15.55
C TYR A 545 -14.49 22.98 14.33
N ILE A 546 -15.53 23.80 14.13
CA ILE A 546 -15.53 24.84 13.11
C ILE A 546 -15.02 26.13 13.77
N ASN A 547 -13.75 26.48 13.55
CA ASN A 547 -13.19 27.76 13.99
C ASN A 547 -13.00 28.70 12.80
N GLY A 548 -13.36 29.97 12.93
CA GLY A 548 -13.13 30.96 11.85
C GLY A 548 -13.88 30.70 10.53
N GLY A 549 -14.65 29.61 10.45
CA GLY A 549 -15.25 29.14 9.22
C GLY A 549 -14.62 27.84 8.74
N GLU A 550 -13.36 27.57 9.06
CA GLU A 550 -12.63 26.37 8.65
C GLU A 550 -13.05 25.17 9.51
N SER A 551 -13.24 24.02 8.86
CA SER A 551 -13.27 22.78 9.62
C SER A 551 -11.85 22.42 10.01
N THR A 552 -11.57 22.57 11.29
CA THR A 552 -10.31 22.13 11.87
C THR A 552 -10.57 20.88 12.69
N TYR A 553 -9.93 19.79 12.30
CA TYR A 553 -9.61 18.75 13.25
C TYR A 553 -8.42 19.24 14.05
N VAL A 554 -8.67 19.57 15.30
CA VAL A 554 -7.62 19.88 16.26
C VAL A 554 -7.42 18.63 17.10
N PRO A 555 -6.17 18.21 17.36
CA PRO A 555 -5.89 17.26 18.43
C PRO A 555 -6.69 17.65 19.67
N ALA A 556 -7.41 16.70 20.25
CA ALA A 556 -8.18 16.93 21.44
C ALA A 556 -7.27 17.44 22.57
N GLN A 557 -7.66 18.53 23.25
CA GLN A 557 -7.08 18.80 24.56
C GLN A 557 -7.44 17.64 25.47
N CYS A 558 -6.43 16.97 26.03
CA CYS A 558 -6.61 15.84 26.93
C CYS A 558 -7.51 16.24 28.11
N PRO A 559 -8.73 15.70 28.25
CA PRO A 559 -9.59 16.03 29.39
C PRO A 559 -8.97 15.48 30.68
N ALA A 560 -9.13 16.20 31.79
CA ALA A 560 -8.64 15.74 33.10
C ALA A 560 -9.27 14.41 33.57
N GLU A 561 -10.35 13.95 32.92
CA GLU A 561 -11.10 12.73 33.22
C GLU A 561 -11.00 11.66 32.10
N GLY A 562 -10.19 11.88 31.06
CA GLY A 562 -10.16 11.02 29.85
C GLY A 562 -11.16 11.47 28.77
N CYS A 563 -10.94 10.99 27.53
CA CYS A 563 -11.61 11.44 26.29
C CYS A 563 -13.13 11.30 26.22
#